data_AF-A0A1E3LMV7-F1
#
_entry.id   AF-A0A1E3LMV7-F1
#
_cell.length_a   1.000
_cell.length_b   1.000
_cell.length_c   1.000
_cell.angle_alpha   90.00
_cell.angle_beta   90.00
_cell.angle_gamma   90.00
#
_symmetry.space_group_name_H-M   'P 1'
#
loop_
_entity.id
_entity.type
_entity.pdbx_description
1 polymer ?
#
loop_
_entity_poly.entity_id
_entity_poly.type
_entity_poly.pdbx_seq_one_letter_code
_entity_poly.pdbx_strand_id
1 'polypeptide(L)'
;MDDFINSLSKLTYAASAAYVTRGGALQMDGTFIGPRDLAAPDGYLGALIWMAHEFLREFAVPFVDIQVVADERASIGYRVNGVKERKAGRDGLAALAFSDFLRKEVFGEHVADVDVGPLVANFQAWCEANAPTAKPSRAAKRVPPQTEPD
;
A
#
# COMPACT_ATOMS: atom_id res chain seq x y z
N MET A 1 -5.77 -3.17 13.34
CA MET A 1 -4.96 -2.99 12.13
C MET A 1 -3.90 -4.06 12.15
N ASP A 2 -3.62 -4.71 11.03
CA ASP A 2 -2.68 -5.83 10.93
C ASP A 2 -1.26 -5.41 11.40
N ASP A 3 -0.69 -6.15 12.35
CA ASP A 3 0.63 -5.86 12.94
C ASP A 3 1.76 -5.92 11.90
N PHE A 4 1.58 -6.73 10.86
CA PHE A 4 2.55 -6.82 9.78
C PHE A 4 2.49 -5.59 8.86
N ILE A 5 1.29 -5.11 8.51
CA ILE A 5 1.12 -3.82 7.78
C ILE A 5 1.79 -2.68 8.55
N ASN A 6 1.56 -2.61 9.86
CA ASN A 6 2.20 -1.59 10.71
C ASN A 6 3.74 -1.66 10.64
N SER A 7 4.30 -2.87 10.55
CA SER A 7 5.74 -3.07 10.41
C SER A 7 6.25 -2.61 9.05
N LEU A 8 5.55 -2.94 7.96
CA LEU A 8 5.88 -2.48 6.60
C LEU A 8 5.76 -0.96 6.46
N SER A 9 4.75 -0.34 7.06
CA SER A 9 4.63 1.13 7.15
C SER A 9 5.84 1.74 7.85
N LYS A 10 6.25 1.21 9.01
CA LYS A 10 7.41 1.74 9.74
C LYS A 10 8.70 1.61 8.93
N LEU A 11 8.89 0.48 8.23
CA LEU A 11 10.05 0.28 7.35
C LEU A 11 10.05 1.26 6.18
N THR A 12 8.90 1.44 5.54
CA THR A 12 8.71 2.40 4.44
C THR A 12 9.02 3.81 4.90
N TYR A 13 8.46 4.23 6.04
CA TYR A 13 8.72 5.55 6.62
C TYR A 13 10.20 5.74 6.93
N ALA A 14 10.85 4.79 7.59
CA ALA A 14 12.26 4.91 7.94
C ALA A 14 13.17 4.99 6.70
N ALA A 15 12.91 4.16 5.68
CA ALA A 15 13.69 4.15 4.45
C ALA A 15 13.52 5.45 3.64
N SER A 16 12.27 5.88 3.46
CA SER A 16 11.94 7.12 2.73
C SER A 16 12.39 8.37 3.47
N ALA A 17 12.29 8.42 4.80
CA ALA A 17 12.81 9.54 5.59
C ALA A 17 14.34 9.65 5.47
N ALA A 18 15.05 8.51 5.52
CA ALA A 18 16.49 8.49 5.31
C ALA A 18 16.88 8.93 3.89
N TYR A 19 16.12 8.53 2.88
CA TYR A 19 16.29 8.98 1.49
C TYR A 19 16.10 10.50 1.33
N VAL A 20 15.03 11.06 1.90
CA VAL A 20 14.80 12.51 1.87
C VAL A 20 15.89 13.26 2.64
N THR A 21 16.34 12.74 3.78
CA THR A 21 17.40 13.36 4.60
C THR A 21 18.73 13.51 3.84
N ARG A 22 19.03 12.58 2.92
CA ARG A 22 20.23 12.66 2.07
C ARG A 22 20.03 13.48 0.79
N GLY A 23 18.91 14.20 0.65
CA GLY A 23 18.64 15.09 -0.47
C GLY A 23 17.80 14.48 -1.59
N GLY A 24 17.27 13.27 -1.40
CA GLY A 24 16.36 12.65 -2.36
C GLY A 24 14.98 13.32 -2.40
N ALA A 25 14.37 13.35 -3.58
CA ALA A 25 13.02 13.86 -3.79
C ALA A 25 12.01 12.71 -3.98
N LEU A 26 10.85 12.82 -3.32
CA LEU A 26 9.71 11.93 -3.46
C LEU A 26 8.58 12.68 -4.15
N GLN A 27 8.07 12.15 -5.25
CA GLN A 27 7.07 12.82 -6.07
C GLN A 27 5.92 11.89 -6.45
N MET A 28 4.78 12.50 -6.76
CA MET A 28 3.61 11.90 -7.40
C MET A 28 3.21 12.82 -8.55
N ASP A 29 3.47 12.38 -9.79
CA ASP A 29 3.18 13.14 -11.02
C ASP A 29 3.75 14.58 -10.95
N GLY A 30 5.02 14.69 -10.55
CA GLY A 30 5.71 15.98 -10.39
C GLY A 30 5.40 16.76 -9.10
N THR A 31 4.52 16.26 -8.23
CA THR A 31 4.17 16.90 -6.95
C THR A 31 4.89 16.25 -5.78
N PHE A 32 5.56 17.03 -4.94
CA PHE A 32 6.25 16.49 -3.75
C PHE A 32 5.29 15.82 -2.77
N ILE A 33 5.67 14.64 -2.30
CA ILE A 33 4.97 13.88 -1.25
C ILE A 33 5.88 13.61 -0.05
N GLY A 34 5.29 13.46 1.14
CA GLY A 34 6.05 13.18 2.35
C GLY A 34 6.34 11.69 2.56
N PRO A 35 7.40 11.35 3.33
CA PRO A 35 7.63 9.98 3.81
C PRO A 35 6.42 9.36 4.54
N ARG A 36 5.61 10.20 5.20
CA ARG A 36 4.38 9.76 5.88
C ARG A 36 3.32 9.29 4.90
N ASP A 37 3.10 10.05 3.84
CA ASP A 37 2.10 9.72 2.81
C ASP A 37 2.51 8.44 2.08
N LEU A 38 3.82 8.30 1.80
CA LEU A 38 4.38 7.10 1.17
C LEU A 38 4.20 5.84 2.02
N ALA A 39 4.35 5.97 3.34
CA ALA A 39 4.23 4.87 4.30
C ALA A 39 2.80 4.58 4.78
N ALA A 40 1.85 5.47 4.49
CA ALA A 40 0.49 5.36 4.97
C ALA A 40 -0.25 4.20 4.29
N PRO A 41 -0.99 3.35 5.03
CA PRO A 41 -1.77 2.26 4.46
C PRO A 41 -2.91 2.68 3.52
N ASP A 42 -3.40 3.91 3.69
CA ASP A 42 -4.35 4.62 2.84
C ASP A 42 -3.66 5.63 1.89
N GLY A 43 -2.33 5.69 1.92
CA GLY A 43 -1.50 6.43 0.97
C GLY A 43 -0.93 5.49 -0.09
N TYR A 44 0.39 5.53 -0.27
CA TYR A 44 1.07 4.84 -1.37
C TYR A 44 1.68 3.47 -0.98
N LEU A 45 1.54 3.05 0.28
CA LEU A 45 2.14 1.82 0.79
C LEU A 45 1.72 0.59 -0.01
N GLY A 46 0.45 0.51 -0.41
CA GLY A 46 -0.07 -0.64 -1.16
C GLY A 46 0.64 -0.86 -2.48
N ALA A 47 0.92 0.23 -3.20
CA ALA A 47 1.62 0.18 -4.46
C ALA A 47 3.08 -0.31 -4.27
N LEU A 48 3.75 0.13 -3.20
CA LEU A 48 5.11 -0.34 -2.88
C LEU A 48 5.16 -1.83 -2.50
N ILE A 49 4.21 -2.30 -1.68
CA ILE A 49 4.13 -3.72 -1.31
C ILE A 49 3.86 -4.57 -2.56
N TRP A 50 2.96 -4.11 -3.43
CA TRP A 50 2.67 -4.76 -4.70
C TRP A 50 3.91 -4.80 -5.61
N MET A 51 4.62 -3.70 -5.78
CA MET A 51 5.85 -3.66 -6.58
C MET A 51 6.92 -4.60 -6.03
N ALA A 52 7.11 -4.62 -4.71
CA ALA A 52 8.05 -5.53 -4.07
C ALA A 52 7.66 -7.00 -4.31
N HIS A 53 6.36 -7.32 -4.31
CA HIS A 53 5.89 -8.65 -4.68
C HIS A 53 6.26 -9.01 -6.11
N GLU A 54 5.97 -8.13 -7.07
CA GLU A 54 6.26 -8.36 -8.49
C GLU A 54 7.77 -8.55 -8.72
N PHE A 55 8.60 -7.69 -8.11
CA PHE A 55 10.05 -7.78 -8.18
C PHE A 55 10.59 -9.09 -7.59
N LEU A 56 10.20 -9.44 -6.36
CA LEU A 56 10.68 -10.64 -5.68
C LEU A 56 10.20 -11.94 -6.35
N ARG A 57 9.07 -11.90 -7.05
CA ARG A 57 8.55 -13.04 -7.82
C ARG A 57 9.50 -13.44 -8.95
N GLU A 58 10.22 -12.49 -9.57
CA GLU A 58 11.22 -12.79 -10.62
C GLU A 58 12.37 -13.66 -10.10
N PHE A 59 12.68 -13.56 -8.81
CA PHE A 59 13.72 -14.34 -8.14
C PHE A 59 13.17 -15.59 -7.43
N ALA A 60 11.90 -15.95 -7.67
CA ALA A 60 11.19 -17.03 -6.98
C ALA A 60 11.21 -16.91 -5.44
N VAL A 61 11.36 -15.68 -4.92
CA VAL A 61 11.33 -15.41 -3.48
C VAL A 61 9.86 -15.22 -3.05
N PRO A 62 9.31 -16.09 -2.20
CA PRO A 62 7.95 -15.89 -1.70
C PRO A 62 7.93 -14.66 -0.78
N PHE A 63 7.14 -13.65 -1.15
CA PHE A 63 6.88 -12.48 -0.32
C PHE A 63 5.50 -12.62 0.32
N VAL A 64 4.54 -11.78 -0.06
CA VAL A 64 3.18 -11.77 0.51
C VAL A 64 2.13 -11.54 -0.55
N ASP A 65 0.90 -11.98 -0.28
CA ASP A 65 -0.29 -11.58 -1.03
C ASP A 65 -0.92 -10.36 -0.34
N ILE A 66 -1.11 -9.28 -1.09
CA ILE A 66 -1.72 -8.05 -0.58
C ILE A 66 -3.24 -8.10 -0.73
N GLN A 67 -3.95 -7.64 0.29
CA GLN A 67 -5.39 -7.41 0.26
C GLN A 67 -5.66 -5.91 0.30
N VAL A 68 -6.46 -5.45 -0.66
CA VAL A 68 -6.79 -4.05 -0.88
C VAL A 68 -8.30 -3.88 -0.95
N VAL A 69 -8.78 -2.71 -0.57
CA VAL A 69 -10.18 -2.32 -0.73
C VAL A 69 -10.27 -0.91 -1.30
N ALA A 70 -11.28 -0.69 -2.13
CA ALA A 70 -11.61 0.66 -2.58
C ALA A 70 -12.00 1.52 -1.38
N ASP A 71 -11.43 2.72 -1.30
CA ASP A 71 -11.70 3.70 -0.25
C ASP A 71 -11.57 5.11 -0.86
N GLU A 72 -12.68 5.84 -0.92
CA GLU A 72 -12.72 7.21 -1.46
C GLU A 72 -11.87 8.21 -0.67
N ARG A 73 -11.49 7.85 0.57
CA ARG A 73 -10.62 8.67 1.42
C ARG A 73 -9.14 8.37 1.22
N ALA A 74 -8.80 7.25 0.58
CA ALA A 74 -7.41 6.89 0.31
C ALA A 74 -6.83 7.76 -0.80
N SER A 75 -5.54 8.12 -0.69
CA SER A 75 -4.86 9.04 -1.61
C SER A 75 -4.91 8.58 -3.07
N ILE A 76 -4.98 7.27 -3.29
CA ILE A 76 -4.99 6.64 -4.62
C ILE A 76 -6.26 5.82 -4.88
N GLY A 77 -7.33 6.05 -4.10
CA GLY A 77 -8.62 5.36 -4.23
C GLY A 77 -8.66 3.92 -3.68
N TYR A 78 -7.54 3.41 -3.19
CA TYR A 78 -7.41 2.08 -2.58
C TYR A 78 -6.56 2.15 -1.32
N ARG A 79 -6.94 1.36 -0.31
CA ARG A 79 -6.15 1.17 0.92
C ARG A 79 -5.78 -0.30 1.12
N VAL A 80 -4.64 -0.53 1.74
CA VAL A 80 -4.24 -1.87 2.19
C VAL A 80 -5.04 -2.23 3.44
N ASN A 81 -5.71 -3.38 3.44
CA ASN A 81 -6.48 -3.86 4.60
C ASN A 81 -6.00 -5.19 5.16
N GLY A 82 -5.13 -5.90 4.46
CA GLY A 82 -4.54 -7.15 4.92
C GLY A 82 -3.31 -7.52 4.11
N VAL A 83 -2.39 -8.24 4.73
CA VAL A 83 -1.27 -8.87 4.06
C VAL A 83 -1.22 -10.33 4.49
N LYS A 84 -1.21 -11.25 3.55
CA LYS A 84 -1.21 -12.69 3.83
C LYS A 84 0.10 -13.31 3.37
N GLU A 85 0.73 -14.05 4.28
CA GLU A 85 1.87 -14.86 3.91
C GLU A 85 1.44 -16.09 3.13
N ARG A 86 2.22 -16.45 2.10
CA ARG A 86 2.03 -17.75 1.44
C ARG A 86 2.56 -18.92 2.27
N LYS A 87 3.42 -18.66 3.26
CA LYS A 87 4.00 -19.67 4.18
C LYS A 87 4.19 -19.04 5.55
N ALA A 88 3.47 -19.55 6.55
CA ALA A 88 3.50 -19.02 7.91
C ALA A 88 4.92 -18.99 8.51
N GLY A 89 5.19 -17.93 9.27
CA GLY A 89 6.43 -17.76 10.05
C GLY A 89 7.57 -17.17 9.25
N ARG A 90 7.28 -16.47 8.15
CA ARG A 90 8.29 -15.81 7.31
C ARG A 90 8.21 -14.28 7.37
N ASP A 91 7.48 -13.73 8.35
CA ASP A 91 7.23 -12.29 8.47
C ASP A 91 8.54 -11.51 8.52
N GLY A 92 9.53 -12.03 9.26
CA GLY A 92 10.86 -11.44 9.36
C GLY A 92 11.61 -11.45 8.03
N LEU A 93 11.53 -12.55 7.27
CA LEU A 93 12.17 -12.64 5.94
C LEU A 93 11.49 -11.68 4.95
N ALA A 94 10.16 -11.63 4.96
CA ALA A 94 9.38 -10.71 4.13
C ALA A 94 9.73 -9.25 4.47
N ALA A 95 9.71 -8.88 5.75
CA ALA A 95 10.10 -7.54 6.21
C ALA A 95 11.54 -7.16 5.81
N LEU A 96 12.49 -8.10 5.92
CA LEU A 96 13.87 -7.88 5.49
C LEU A 96 13.99 -7.71 3.98
N ALA A 97 13.34 -8.58 3.20
CA ALA A 97 13.34 -8.50 1.74
C ALA A 97 12.70 -7.19 1.26
N PHE A 98 11.59 -6.78 1.86
CA PHE A 98 10.94 -5.49 1.59
C PHE A 98 11.84 -4.31 1.95
N SER A 99 12.50 -4.35 3.11
CA SER A 99 13.44 -3.30 3.50
C SER A 99 14.65 -3.22 2.56
N ASP A 100 15.15 -4.35 2.06
CA ASP A 100 16.27 -4.39 1.12
C ASP A 100 15.86 -3.81 -0.24
N PHE A 101 14.70 -4.25 -0.75
CA PHE A 101 14.07 -3.72 -1.97
C PHE A 101 13.92 -2.20 -1.90
N LEU A 102 13.36 -1.66 -0.81
CA LEU A 102 13.21 -0.22 -0.64
C LEU A 102 14.56 0.51 -0.70
N ARG A 103 15.61 -0.03 -0.07
CA ARG A 103 16.91 0.67 0.04
C ARG A 103 17.77 0.56 -1.21
N LYS A 104 17.66 -0.53 -1.96
CA LYS A 104 18.52 -0.79 -3.12
C LYS A 104 17.85 -0.43 -4.43
N GLU A 105 16.58 -0.80 -4.57
CA GLU A 105 15.86 -0.69 -5.84
C GLU A 105 15.07 0.61 -5.92
N VAL A 106 14.37 1.00 -4.85
CA VAL A 106 13.53 2.22 -4.86
C VAL A 106 14.35 3.45 -4.50
N PHE A 107 15.00 3.42 -3.34
CA PHE A 107 15.81 4.52 -2.82
C PHE A 107 17.28 4.16 -2.94
N GLY A 108 17.77 3.85 -4.14
CA GLY A 108 19.19 3.59 -4.37
C GLY A 108 20.07 4.81 -4.05
N GLU A 109 21.38 4.59 -3.93
CA GLU A 109 22.35 5.65 -3.61
C GLU A 109 22.45 6.73 -4.71
N HIS A 110 22.25 6.34 -5.96
CA HIS A 110 22.33 7.23 -7.12
C HIS A 110 20.97 7.74 -7.61
N VAL A 111 19.89 7.39 -6.92
CA VAL A 111 18.54 7.86 -7.26
C VAL A 111 18.37 9.25 -6.67
N ALA A 112 18.22 10.27 -7.53
CA ALA A 112 18.01 11.65 -7.11
C ALA A 112 16.53 11.96 -6.86
N ASP A 113 15.65 11.33 -7.64
CA ASP A 113 14.21 11.53 -7.60
C ASP A 113 13.48 10.19 -7.76
N VAL A 114 12.40 10.02 -7.00
CA VAL A 114 11.48 8.89 -7.11
C VAL A 114 10.08 9.45 -7.32
N ASP A 115 9.60 9.34 -8.55
CA ASP A 115 8.20 9.58 -8.89
C ASP A 115 7.40 8.27 -8.82
N VAL A 116 6.42 8.22 -7.92
CA VAL A 116 5.55 7.04 -7.76
C VAL A 116 4.32 7.08 -8.68
N GLY A 117 4.10 8.13 -9.47
CA GLY A 117 2.97 8.24 -10.40
C GLY A 117 2.78 7.02 -11.30
N PRO A 118 3.79 6.59 -12.08
CA PRO A 118 3.70 5.40 -12.92
C PRO A 118 3.42 4.11 -12.13
N LEU A 119 4.00 3.99 -10.93
CA LEU A 119 3.76 2.86 -10.04
C LEU A 119 2.30 2.83 -9.56
N VAL A 120 1.76 3.98 -9.14
CA VAL A 120 0.39 4.13 -8.67
C VAL A 120 -0.59 3.80 -9.78
N ALA A 121 -0.37 4.30 -11.01
CA ALA A 121 -1.22 4.01 -12.15
C ALA A 121 -1.30 2.49 -12.44
N ASN A 122 -0.15 1.80 -12.45
CA ASN A 122 -0.10 0.35 -12.65
C ASN A 122 -0.79 -0.41 -11.50
N PHE A 123 -0.58 0.03 -10.27
CA PHE A 123 -1.21 -0.56 -9.10
C PHE A 123 -2.73 -0.36 -9.10
N GLN A 124 -3.24 0.79 -9.52
CA GLN A 124 -4.67 1.06 -9.66
C GLN A 124 -5.30 0.15 -10.72
N ALA A 125 -4.66 0.01 -11.88
CA ALA A 125 -5.12 -0.92 -12.92
C ALA A 125 -5.15 -2.38 -12.43
N TRP A 126 -4.15 -2.79 -11.65
CA TRP A 126 -4.16 -4.10 -11.00
C TRP A 126 -5.29 -4.23 -9.97
N CYS A 127 -5.53 -3.19 -9.15
CA CYS A 127 -6.63 -3.17 -8.18
C CYS A 127 -7.99 -3.29 -8.85
N GLU A 128 -8.25 -2.61 -9.95
CA GLU A 128 -9.52 -2.69 -10.67
C GLU A 128 -9.86 -4.13 -11.12
N ALA A 129 -8.83 -4.91 -11.45
CA ALA A 129 -8.99 -6.31 -11.88
C ALA A 129 -9.08 -7.31 -10.71
N ASN A 130 -8.55 -6.98 -9.52
CA ASN A 130 -8.31 -7.95 -8.44
C ASN A 130 -8.94 -7.58 -7.09
N ALA A 131 -9.24 -6.30 -6.85
CA ALA A 131 -9.83 -5.85 -5.60
C ALA A 131 -11.30 -6.31 -5.51
N PRO A 132 -11.79 -6.65 -4.31
CA PRO A 132 -13.20 -6.89 -4.12
C PRO A 132 -13.97 -5.62 -4.50
N THR A 133 -14.84 -5.72 -5.51
CA THR A 133 -15.78 -4.63 -5.81
C THR A 133 -16.64 -4.42 -4.57
N ALA A 134 -16.66 -3.17 -4.07
CA ALA A 134 -17.53 -2.83 -2.95
C ALA A 134 -18.95 -3.22 -3.33
N LYS A 135 -19.55 -4.19 -2.61
CA LYS A 135 -20.98 -4.43 -2.77
C LYS A 135 -21.69 -3.12 -2.49
N PRO A 136 -22.60 -2.65 -3.36
CA PRO A 136 -23.34 -1.43 -3.09
C PRO A 136 -23.98 -1.58 -1.71
N SER A 137 -23.61 -0.68 -0.79
CA SER A 137 -24.20 -0.61 0.53
C SER A 137 -25.71 -0.54 0.33
N ARG A 138 -26.44 -1.60 0.71
CA ARG A 138 -27.89 -1.53 0.81
C ARG A 138 -28.15 -0.47 1.87
N ALA A 139 -28.40 0.76 1.43
CA ALA A 139 -28.97 1.80 2.25
C ALA A 139 -30.14 1.16 3.01
N ALA A 140 -29.99 1.01 4.31
CA ALA A 140 -31.03 0.49 5.16
C ALA A 140 -32.24 1.41 4.97
N LYS A 141 -33.27 0.94 4.24
CA LYS A 141 -34.58 1.59 4.23
C LYS A 141 -35.03 1.60 5.68
N ARG A 142 -34.92 2.76 6.34
CA ARG A 142 -35.58 3.01 7.61
C ARG A 142 -37.07 2.78 7.35
N VAL A 143 -37.58 1.65 7.84
CA VAL A 143 -39.02 1.43 7.93
C VAL A 143 -39.50 2.40 9.01
N PRO A 144 -40.40 3.35 8.71
CA PRO A 144 -40.95 4.22 9.73
C PRO A 144 -41.78 3.37 10.72
N PRO A 145 -41.80 3.72 12.01
CA PRO A 145 -42.57 3.00 13.01
C PRO A 145 -44.06 3.07 12.65
N GLN A 146 -44.73 1.91 12.65
CA GLN A 146 -46.18 1.84 12.55
C GLN A 146 -46.77 2.36 13.86
N THR A 147 -47.44 3.49 13.83
CA THR A 147 -48.34 3.93 14.89
C THR A 147 -49.59 3.06 14.85
N GLU A 148 -49.82 2.27 15.90
CA GLU A 148 -51.13 1.64 16.15
C GLU A 148 -52.15 2.74 16.48
N PRO A 149 -53.36 2.69 15.91
CA PRO A 149 -54.46 3.55 16.34
C PRO A 149 -55.18 2.93 17.55
N ASP A 150 -55.32 3.71 18.62
CA ASP A 150 -56.39 3.56 19.63
C ASP A 150 -57.66 4.26 19.15
#